data_AF-A0A9Q1MQT0-F1
#
_entry.id   AF-A0A9Q1MQT0-F1
#
_cell.length_a   1.000
_cell.length_b   1.000
_cell.length_c   1.000
_cell.angle_alpha   90.00
_cell.angle_beta   90.00
_cell.angle_gamma   90.00
#
_symmetry.space_group_name_H-M   'P 1'
#
loop_
_entity.id
_entity.type
_entity.pdbx_description
1 polymer ?
#
loop_
_entity_poly.entity_id
_entity_poly.type
_entity_poly.pdbx_seq_one_letter_code
_entity_poly.pdbx_strand_id
1 'polypeptide(L)'
;MYGLGVLHWSAPDRCTRFVSSSPDEVNGVWVRGIWVNGVLVNGALHWLATEDSDYSPVIVAFDLSKEKFLEVPTPSTLYKGKHVMNNLVDLRGCLSMLSDTKENRTFWMMKDYGVEESWSKFEVKGPDLVELIPLCLMSEDDIVLDACGQLIVYNVRGDQWRDIMVDGIPSMSYRSGTRTFRESLVSPTSGKTAFF
;
A
#
# COMPACT_ATOMS: atom_id res chain seq x y z
N MET A 1 -28.53 9.31 -14.55
CA MET A 1 -28.89 10.03 -13.30
C MET A 1 -29.13 8.98 -12.23
N TYR A 2 -28.11 8.62 -11.47
CA TYR A 2 -28.25 7.85 -10.23
C TYR A 2 -27.29 8.51 -9.24
N GLY A 3 -27.85 9.18 -8.24
CA GLY A 3 -27.10 9.87 -7.20
C GLY A 3 -26.58 8.88 -6.18
N LEU A 4 -25.31 9.02 -5.80
CA LEU A 4 -24.74 8.34 -4.64
C LEU A 4 -24.93 9.28 -3.44
N GLY A 5 -25.74 8.82 -2.49
CA GLY A 5 -26.09 9.57 -1.29
C GLY A 5 -24.94 9.61 -0.29
N VAL A 6 -24.76 10.77 0.35
CA VAL A 6 -23.94 10.94 1.54
C VAL A 6 -24.69 10.34 2.72
N LEU A 7 -24.19 9.23 3.28
CA LEU A 7 -24.69 8.72 4.55
C LEU A 7 -23.97 9.45 5.70
N HIS A 8 -24.72 10.26 6.44
CA HIS A 8 -24.29 10.82 7.71
C HIS A 8 -24.58 9.78 8.81
N TRP A 9 -23.57 9.41 9.59
CA TRP A 9 -23.74 8.64 10.82
C TRP A 9 -23.39 9.49 12.03
N SER A 10 -24.13 9.31 13.11
CA SER A 10 -23.80 9.81 14.44
C SER A 10 -24.18 8.74 15.44
N ALA A 11 -23.20 8.23 16.18
CA ALA A 11 -23.41 7.53 17.44
C ALA A 11 -22.32 7.93 18.44
N PRO A 12 -22.63 7.85 19.75
CA PRO A 12 -22.03 8.73 20.74
C PRO A 12 -20.85 8.07 21.43
N ASP A 13 -20.00 7.32 20.75
CA ASP A 13 -18.81 6.73 21.38
C ASP A 13 -17.62 6.81 20.45
N ARG A 14 -16.56 7.45 20.95
CA ARG A 14 -15.28 7.69 20.28
C ARG A 14 -14.63 6.35 19.92
N CYS A 15 -14.79 5.87 18.69
CA CYS A 15 -13.76 5.08 18.00
C CYS A 15 -14.15 4.76 16.54
N THR A 16 -13.17 4.94 15.64
CA THR A 16 -13.13 4.56 14.22
C THR A 16 -14.15 5.23 13.29
N ARG A 17 -13.73 6.34 12.67
CA ARG A 17 -14.33 6.84 11.44
C ARG A 17 -13.69 6.06 10.28
N PHE A 18 -14.42 5.13 9.69
CA PHE A 18 -13.99 4.49 8.43
C PHE A 18 -14.15 5.52 7.31
N VAL A 19 -13.07 5.84 6.61
CA VAL A 19 -13.14 6.56 5.33
C VAL A 19 -13.60 5.54 4.29
N SER A 20 -14.91 5.35 4.17
CA SER A 20 -15.52 4.38 3.25
C SER A 20 -15.77 4.94 1.85
N SER A 21 -15.58 6.24 1.65
CA SER A 21 -15.77 6.92 0.37
C SER A 21 -14.47 7.58 -0.06
N SER A 22 -14.02 7.28 -1.28
CA SER A 22 -13.02 8.09 -1.96
C SER A 22 -13.55 9.52 -2.10
N PRO A 23 -12.71 10.56 -1.89
CA PRO A 23 -13.09 11.89 -2.31
C PRO A 23 -13.30 11.89 -3.83
N ASP A 24 -14.38 12.52 -4.31
CA ASP A 24 -14.61 12.69 -5.75
C ASP A 24 -13.53 13.61 -6.36
N GLU A 25 -12.94 14.51 -5.56
CA GLU A 25 -11.92 15.46 -5.97
C GLU A 25 -10.85 15.64 -4.87
N VAL A 26 -9.56 15.62 -5.26
CA VAL A 26 -8.41 15.95 -4.39
C VAL A 26 -7.58 17.01 -5.09
N ASN A 27 -7.42 18.19 -4.48
CA ASN A 27 -6.61 19.29 -5.04
C ASN A 27 -6.95 19.68 -6.51
N GLY A 28 -8.20 19.53 -6.95
CA GLY A 28 -8.59 19.78 -8.35
C GLY A 28 -8.59 18.55 -9.25
N VAL A 29 -8.12 17.40 -8.77
CA VAL A 29 -8.04 16.14 -9.51
C VAL A 29 -9.24 15.26 -9.16
N TRP A 30 -10.06 14.94 -10.17
CA TRP A 30 -11.21 14.06 -10.03
C TRP A 30 -10.77 12.59 -9.99
N VAL A 31 -11.31 11.80 -9.05
CA VAL A 31 -10.86 10.44 -8.77
C VAL A 31 -11.97 9.41 -8.97
N ARG A 32 -11.72 8.42 -9.83
CA ARG A 32 -12.73 7.41 -10.21
C ARG A 32 -12.85 6.21 -9.27
N GLY A 33 -11.81 5.96 -8.47
CA GLY A 33 -11.76 4.76 -7.64
C GLY A 33 -10.50 4.67 -6.80
N ILE A 34 -10.61 3.97 -5.67
CA ILE A 34 -9.54 3.68 -4.73
C ILE A 34 -9.31 2.17 -4.70
N TRP A 35 -8.04 1.77 -4.75
CA TRP A 35 -7.63 0.37 -4.61
C TRP A 35 -7.71 -0.04 -3.12
N VAL A 36 -8.20 -1.24 -2.84
CA VAL A 36 -8.70 -1.65 -1.50
C VAL A 36 -7.66 -1.79 -0.38
N ASN A 37 -6.36 -1.66 -0.68
CA ASN A 37 -5.28 -1.78 0.29
C ASN A 37 -4.64 -0.41 0.55
N GLY A 38 -5.13 0.28 1.57
CA GLY A 38 -4.52 1.52 2.06
C GLY A 38 -3.33 1.26 2.97
N VAL A 39 -2.33 2.14 2.95
CA VAL A 39 -1.12 2.03 3.78
C VAL A 39 -0.87 3.30 4.61
N LEU A 40 -0.50 3.12 5.88
CA LEU A 40 -0.14 4.22 6.77
C LEU A 40 1.37 4.49 6.69
N VAL A 41 1.74 5.67 6.18
CA VAL A 41 3.13 6.13 6.11
C VAL A 41 3.17 7.59 6.53
N ASN A 42 4.17 7.99 7.32
CA ASN A 42 4.38 9.39 7.73
C ASN A 42 3.12 10.10 8.29
N GLY A 43 2.26 9.37 9.03
CA GLY A 43 1.04 9.91 9.62
C GLY A 43 -0.13 10.12 8.67
N ALA A 44 -0.04 9.67 7.42
CA ALA A 44 -1.13 9.72 6.45
C ALA A 44 -1.48 8.32 5.91
N LEU A 45 -2.77 8.08 5.70
CA LEU A 45 -3.26 6.88 5.00
C LEU A 45 -3.19 7.11 3.49
N HIS A 46 -2.61 6.18 2.74
CA HIS A 46 -2.36 6.32 1.30
C HIS A 46 -3.08 5.24 0.52
N TRP A 47 -3.54 5.60 -0.68
CA TRP A 47 -4.14 4.68 -1.63
C TRP A 47 -3.64 4.98 -3.04
N LEU A 48 -3.55 3.91 -3.85
CA LEU A 48 -3.54 4.08 -5.30
C LEU A 48 -4.96 4.39 -5.74
N ALA A 49 -5.05 5.27 -6.72
CA ALA A 49 -6.27 5.68 -7.35
C ALA A 49 -6.01 5.97 -8.83
N THR A 50 -7.09 6.19 -9.59
CA THR A 50 -7.01 6.61 -10.99
C THR A 50 -7.71 7.94 -11.17
N GLU A 51 -7.05 8.85 -11.87
CA GLU A 51 -7.64 10.11 -12.30
C GLU A 51 -8.80 9.86 -13.27
N ASP A 52 -9.89 10.61 -13.15
CA ASP A 52 -11.07 10.48 -14.01
C ASP A 52 -10.82 10.90 -15.47
N SER A 53 -9.90 11.85 -15.68
CA SER A 53 -9.68 12.49 -16.98
C SER A 53 -9.04 11.54 -18.00
N ASP A 54 -7.99 10.83 -17.59
CA ASP A 54 -7.19 9.96 -18.46
C ASP A 54 -6.85 8.59 -17.86
N TYR A 55 -7.43 8.24 -16.71
CA TYR A 55 -7.16 7.01 -15.96
C TYR A 55 -5.69 6.87 -15.56
N SER A 56 -4.96 7.98 -15.47
CA SER A 56 -3.59 7.94 -14.96
C SER A 56 -3.58 7.56 -13.48
N PRO A 57 -2.59 6.78 -13.06
CA PRO A 57 -2.48 6.42 -11.65
C PRO A 57 -2.05 7.63 -10.84
N VAL A 58 -2.72 7.82 -9.70
CA VAL A 58 -2.40 8.86 -8.72
C VAL A 58 -2.30 8.24 -7.33
N ILE A 59 -1.54 8.87 -6.44
CA ILE A 59 -1.51 8.50 -5.03
C ILE A 59 -2.28 9.56 -4.25
N VAL A 60 -3.35 9.12 -3.61
CA VAL A 60 -4.13 9.97 -2.71
C VAL A 60 -3.77 9.59 -1.30
N ALA A 61 -3.60 10.60 -0.44
CA ALA A 61 -3.38 10.42 0.98
C ALA A 61 -4.39 11.19 1.82
N PHE A 62 -4.70 10.69 3.00
CA PHE A 62 -5.48 11.36 4.03
C PHE A 62 -4.57 11.58 5.25
N ASP A 63 -4.19 12.83 5.47
CA ASP A 63 -3.38 13.26 6.62
C ASP A 63 -4.23 13.17 7.89
N LEU A 64 -3.87 12.27 8.81
CA LEU A 64 -4.62 12.04 10.04
C LEU A 64 -4.51 13.20 11.03
N SER A 65 -3.45 14.01 10.93
CA SER A 65 -3.24 15.16 11.81
C SER A 65 -4.02 16.39 11.36
N LYS A 66 -4.12 16.58 10.04
CA LYS A 66 -4.83 17.73 9.43
C LYS A 66 -6.26 17.40 9.04
N GLU A 67 -6.64 16.11 9.07
CA GLU A 67 -7.91 15.58 8.59
C GLU A 67 -8.25 16.02 7.15
N LYS A 68 -7.23 16.01 6.28
CA LYS A 68 -7.35 16.48 4.89
C LYS A 68 -6.81 15.47 3.91
N PHE A 69 -7.47 15.40 2.76
CA PHE A 69 -6.94 14.72 1.59
C PHE A 69 -5.85 15.57 0.94
N LEU A 70 -4.83 14.90 0.43
CA LEU A 70 -3.76 15.48 -0.36
C LEU A 70 -3.32 14.48 -1.43
N GLU A 71 -2.78 15.01 -2.50
CA GLU A 71 -2.13 14.22 -3.53
C GLU A 71 -0.65 14.06 -3.18
N VAL A 72 -0.11 12.85 -3.40
CA VAL A 72 1.31 12.53 -3.23
C VAL A 72 1.90 12.30 -4.62
N PRO A 73 3.06 12.91 -4.95
CA PRO A 73 3.67 12.75 -6.26
C PRO A 73 3.98 11.29 -6.58
N THR A 74 3.60 10.86 -7.78
CA THR A 74 4.01 9.58 -8.36
C THR A 74 5.38 9.69 -9.04
N PRO A 75 6.15 8.60 -9.18
CA PRO A 75 7.39 8.64 -9.96
C PRO A 75 7.17 9.12 -11.40
N SER A 76 7.98 10.10 -11.84
CA SER A 76 7.88 10.75 -13.17
C SER A 76 7.99 9.81 -14.37
N THR A 77 8.68 8.67 -14.22
CA THR A 77 8.83 7.68 -15.30
C THR A 77 7.73 6.63 -15.33
N LEU A 78 6.69 6.74 -14.51
CA LEU A 78 5.52 5.88 -14.63
C LEU A 78 4.72 6.29 -15.87
N TYR A 79 4.85 5.50 -16.93
CA TYR A 79 4.16 5.78 -18.19
C TYR A 79 2.66 5.46 -18.10
N LYS A 80 1.83 6.47 -18.36
CA LYS A 80 0.37 6.34 -18.43
C LYS A 80 -0.03 5.18 -19.36
N GLY A 81 -0.83 4.24 -18.86
CA GLY A 81 -1.40 3.12 -19.64
C GLY A 81 -0.48 1.94 -19.94
N LYS A 82 0.79 1.95 -19.49
CA LYS A 82 1.71 0.80 -19.67
C LYS A 82 2.01 0.03 -18.38
N HIS A 83 1.84 0.68 -17.24
CA HIS A 83 2.15 0.11 -15.94
C HIS A 83 0.87 -0.34 -15.25
N VAL A 84 0.87 -1.59 -14.76
CA VAL A 84 -0.09 -2.04 -13.76
C VAL A 84 0.55 -1.78 -12.39
N MET A 85 -0.16 -1.02 -11.55
CA MET A 85 0.28 -0.72 -10.19
C MET A 85 -0.55 -1.56 -9.24
N ASN A 86 0.12 -2.49 -8.57
CA ASN A 86 -0.58 -3.55 -7.87
C ASN A 86 -0.97 -3.12 -6.45
N ASN A 87 -0.01 -2.55 -5.69
CA ASN A 87 -0.23 -2.16 -4.29
C ASN A 87 0.77 -1.08 -3.82
N LEU A 88 0.36 -0.31 -2.80
CA LEU A 88 1.26 0.50 -1.96
C LEU A 88 1.58 -0.24 -0.67
N VAL A 89 2.80 -0.08 -0.19
CA VAL A 89 3.27 -0.68 1.07
C VAL A 89 4.21 0.25 1.84
N ASP A 90 4.26 0.02 3.15
CA ASP A 90 5.18 0.68 4.06
C ASP A 90 6.41 -0.22 4.19
N LEU A 91 7.52 0.24 3.63
CA LEU A 91 8.81 -0.37 3.85
C LEU A 91 9.68 0.59 4.66
N ARG A 92 9.78 0.33 5.97
CA ARG A 92 10.60 1.11 6.92
C ARG A 92 10.25 2.60 6.96
N GLY A 93 8.97 2.93 6.91
CA GLY A 93 8.48 4.30 6.88
C GLY A 93 8.60 4.96 5.51
N CYS A 94 9.04 4.23 4.47
CA CYS A 94 9.06 4.73 3.10
C CYS A 94 7.86 4.21 2.33
N LEU A 95 7.14 5.12 1.66
CA LEU A 95 6.07 4.76 0.76
C LEU A 95 6.67 4.05 -0.45
N SER A 96 6.25 2.81 -0.69
CA SER A 96 6.83 1.95 -1.72
C SER A 96 5.75 1.23 -2.52
N MET A 97 6.10 0.80 -3.73
CA MET A 97 5.19 0.05 -4.61
C MET A 97 5.95 -0.82 -5.60
N LEU A 98 5.28 -1.84 -6.12
CA LEU A 98 5.74 -2.57 -7.29
C LEU A 98 4.93 -2.16 -8.51
N SER A 99 5.63 -1.90 -9.61
CA SER A 99 5.05 -1.62 -10.91
C SER A 99 5.45 -2.71 -11.90
N ASP A 100 4.46 -3.26 -12.60
CA ASP A 100 4.66 -4.28 -13.62
C ASP A 100 4.38 -3.73 -15.03
N THR A 101 5.17 -4.16 -16.00
CA THR A 101 4.97 -3.89 -17.43
C THR A 101 5.09 -5.21 -18.20
N LYS A 102 4.82 -5.19 -19.51
CA LYS A 102 5.04 -6.40 -20.33
C LYS A 102 6.49 -6.89 -20.36
N GLU A 103 7.44 -6.01 -20.07
CA GLU A 103 8.86 -6.25 -20.28
C GLU A 103 9.59 -6.38 -18.94
N ASN A 104 9.30 -5.48 -18.00
CA ASN A 104 10.07 -5.33 -16.77
C ASN A 104 9.16 -5.13 -15.55
N ARG A 105 9.62 -5.63 -14.39
CA ARG A 105 9.09 -5.30 -13.06
C ARG A 105 10.02 -4.35 -12.35
N THR A 106 9.46 -3.28 -11.81
CA THR A 106 10.21 -2.22 -11.14
C THR A 106 9.65 -2.00 -9.74
N PHE A 107 10.53 -2.09 -8.75
CA PHE A 107 10.21 -1.67 -7.39
C PHE A 107 10.54 -0.20 -7.21
N TRP A 108 9.63 0.54 -6.59
CA TRP A 108 9.73 1.98 -6.34
C TRP A 108 9.69 2.25 -4.84
N MET A 109 10.57 3.15 -4.37
CA MET A 109 10.62 3.59 -2.98
C MET A 109 10.89 5.10 -2.91
N MET A 110 10.00 5.83 -2.24
CA MET A 110 10.12 7.26 -1.96
C MET A 110 11.02 7.46 -0.74
N LYS A 111 12.24 7.97 -0.97
CA LYS A 111 13.24 8.16 0.10
C LYS A 111 12.89 9.34 1.00
N ASP A 112 12.40 10.42 0.41
CA ASP A 112 11.96 11.62 1.12
C ASP A 112 10.47 11.82 0.86
N TYR A 113 9.68 11.69 1.92
CA TYR A 113 8.23 11.70 1.81
C TYR A 113 7.70 12.98 1.13
N GLY A 114 6.86 12.82 0.11
CA GLY A 114 6.26 13.91 -0.66
C GLY A 114 7.17 14.56 -1.69
N VAL A 115 8.41 14.10 -1.87
CA VAL A 115 9.37 14.63 -2.85
C VAL A 115 9.42 13.71 -4.06
N GLU A 116 9.00 14.21 -5.23
CA GLU A 116 8.93 13.43 -6.47
C GLU A 116 10.31 12.89 -6.89
N GLU A 117 11.36 13.69 -6.79
CA GLU A 117 12.71 13.33 -7.19
C GLU A 117 13.37 12.29 -6.27
N SER A 118 12.77 12.04 -5.10
CA SER A 118 13.28 11.06 -4.13
C SER A 118 12.85 9.63 -4.45
N TRP A 119 11.98 9.44 -5.45
CA TRP A 119 11.61 8.12 -5.93
C TRP A 119 12.83 7.41 -6.53
N SER A 120 13.27 6.38 -5.83
CA SER A 120 14.31 5.46 -6.30
C SER A 120 13.68 4.20 -6.86
N LYS A 121 14.31 3.61 -7.89
CA LYS A 121 13.88 2.34 -8.48
C LYS A 121 14.99 1.32 -8.58
N PHE A 122 14.60 0.05 -8.55
CA PHE A 122 15.42 -1.07 -8.99
C PHE A 122 14.55 -2.09 -9.71
N GLU A 123 15.14 -2.77 -10.69
CA GLU A 123 14.47 -3.85 -11.39
C GLU A 123 14.39 -5.07 -10.49
N VAL A 124 13.26 -5.78 -10.58
CA VAL A 124 13.01 -7.00 -9.82
C VAL A 124 12.93 -8.16 -10.78
N LYS A 125 13.88 -9.10 -10.68
CA LYS A 125 13.75 -10.40 -11.33
C LYS A 125 12.97 -11.34 -10.42
N GLY A 126 11.93 -11.95 -10.98
CA GLY A 126 11.07 -12.88 -10.25
C GLY A 126 10.54 -13.95 -11.19
N PRO A 127 9.75 -14.91 -10.68
CA PRO A 127 9.11 -15.90 -11.53
C PRO A 127 8.23 -15.20 -12.58
N ASP A 128 8.42 -15.57 -13.84
CA ASP A 128 7.67 -15.01 -14.96
C ASP A 128 6.17 -15.26 -14.75
N LEU A 129 5.34 -14.29 -15.15
CA LEU A 129 3.87 -14.41 -15.26
C LEU A 129 3.05 -14.40 -13.94
N VAL A 130 3.67 -14.24 -12.76
CA VAL A 130 2.92 -14.14 -11.49
C VAL A 130 2.91 -12.70 -10.96
N GLU A 131 1.74 -12.16 -10.61
CA GLU A 131 1.62 -10.88 -9.92
C GLU A 131 2.39 -10.94 -8.59
N LEU A 132 3.28 -9.98 -8.37
CA LEU A 132 4.03 -9.86 -7.13
C LEU A 132 3.47 -8.71 -6.30
N ILE A 133 3.14 -9.00 -5.05
CA ILE A 133 2.64 -8.02 -4.10
C ILE A 133 3.68 -7.91 -2.98
N PRO A 134 4.38 -6.77 -2.84
CA PRO A 134 5.25 -6.58 -1.69
C PRO A 134 4.43 -6.60 -0.41
N LEU A 135 5.01 -7.16 0.65
CA LEU A 135 4.34 -7.31 1.94
C LEU A 135 5.08 -6.52 3.03
N CYS A 136 6.37 -6.81 3.21
CA CYS A 136 7.21 -6.16 4.20
C CYS A 136 8.71 -6.37 3.90
N LEU A 137 9.56 -5.68 4.66
CA LEU A 137 10.99 -5.95 4.71
C LEU A 137 11.30 -6.98 5.80
N MET A 138 12.08 -7.98 5.45
CA MET A 138 12.62 -8.97 6.40
C MET A 138 14.01 -8.57 6.89
N SER A 139 14.82 -7.94 6.04
CA SER A 139 16.15 -7.41 6.39
C SER A 139 16.45 -6.12 5.61
N GLU A 140 17.70 -5.63 5.64
CA GLU A 140 18.13 -4.47 4.84
C GLU A 140 17.92 -4.69 3.34
N ASP A 141 18.25 -5.89 2.88
CA ASP A 141 18.28 -6.22 1.46
C ASP A 141 17.17 -7.21 1.08
N ASP A 142 16.39 -7.74 2.03
CA ASP A 142 15.36 -8.76 1.76
C ASP A 142 13.93 -8.20 1.88
N ILE A 143 13.17 -8.26 0.78
CA ILE A 143 11.73 -7.94 0.70
C ILE A 143 10.92 -9.23 0.62
N VAL A 144 9.89 -9.35 1.44
CA VAL A 144 8.90 -10.43 1.32
C VAL A 144 7.83 -10.02 0.31
N LEU A 145 7.58 -10.89 -0.66
CA LEU A 145 6.59 -10.73 -1.71
C LEU A 145 5.60 -11.90 -1.66
N ASP A 146 4.34 -11.60 -1.91
CA ASP A 146 3.31 -12.59 -2.24
C ASP A 146 3.25 -12.76 -3.76
N ALA A 147 3.44 -13.99 -4.22
CA ALA A 147 3.34 -14.44 -5.60
C ALA A 147 2.13 -15.37 -5.74
N CYS A 148 0.92 -14.81 -5.81
CA CYS A 148 -0.35 -15.55 -5.95
C CYS A 148 -0.57 -16.61 -4.85
N GLY A 149 -0.28 -16.25 -3.60
CA GLY A 149 -0.41 -17.10 -2.41
C GLY A 149 0.88 -17.83 -2.02
N GLN A 150 1.96 -17.72 -2.80
CA GLN A 150 3.28 -18.20 -2.43
C GLN A 150 4.12 -17.05 -1.87
N LEU A 151 4.73 -17.25 -0.71
CA LEU A 151 5.64 -16.26 -0.13
C LEU A 151 7.06 -16.48 -0.66
N ILE A 152 7.64 -15.42 -1.21
CA ILE A 152 9.04 -15.41 -1.64
C ILE A 152 9.78 -14.27 -0.94
N VAL A 153 11.09 -14.46 -0.72
CA VAL A 153 12.01 -13.37 -0.36
C VAL A 153 12.78 -12.97 -1.61
N TYR A 154 12.72 -11.69 -1.95
CA TYR A 154 13.59 -11.08 -2.95
C TYR A 154 14.73 -10.33 -2.27
N ASN A 155 15.97 -10.70 -2.61
CA ASN A 155 17.17 -9.99 -2.18
C ASN A 155 17.53 -8.92 -3.21
N VAL A 156 17.36 -7.66 -2.82
CA VAL A 156 17.56 -6.48 -3.66
C VAL A 156 19.02 -6.33 -4.10
N ARG A 157 19.98 -6.67 -3.23
CA ARG A 157 21.41 -6.53 -3.53
C ARG A 157 21.93 -7.59 -4.51
N GLY A 158 21.49 -8.83 -4.32
CA GLY A 158 21.90 -9.98 -5.10
C GLY A 158 21.06 -10.20 -6.36
N ASP A 159 19.90 -9.55 -6.47
CA ASP A 159 18.94 -9.75 -7.56
C ASP A 159 18.57 -11.24 -7.70
N GLN A 160 18.21 -11.83 -6.56
CA GLN A 160 17.84 -13.25 -6.43
C GLN A 160 16.60 -13.36 -5.55
N TRP A 161 15.81 -14.41 -5.77
CA TRP A 161 14.68 -14.74 -4.90
C TRP A 161 14.75 -16.18 -4.40
N ARG A 162 14.08 -16.44 -3.29
CA ARG A 162 13.94 -17.78 -2.69
C ARG A 162 12.54 -17.96 -2.10
N ASP A 163 12.06 -19.19 -2.10
CA ASP A 163 10.79 -19.54 -1.46
C ASP A 163 10.89 -19.48 0.06
N ILE A 164 9.84 -18.96 0.70
CA ILE A 164 9.62 -19.14 2.14
C ILE A 164 8.69 -20.33 2.32
N MET A 165 9.26 -21.45 2.77
CA MET A 165 8.45 -22.56 3.24
C MET A 165 7.99 -22.26 4.67
N VAL A 166 6.69 -21.98 4.83
CA VAL A 166 6.05 -21.83 6.14
C VAL A 166 5.29 -23.12 6.44
N ASP A 167 5.69 -23.80 7.52
CA ASP A 167 5.01 -25.02 7.97
C ASP A 167 3.52 -24.76 8.20
N GLY A 168 2.67 -25.58 7.59
CA GLY A 168 1.21 -25.47 7.70
C GLY A 168 0.50 -24.61 6.65
N ILE A 169 1.24 -23.93 5.75
CA ILE A 169 0.66 -23.24 4.58
C ILE A 169 0.87 -24.13 3.33
N PRO A 170 -0.20 -24.62 2.67
CA PRO A 170 -0.06 -25.36 1.42
C PRO A 170 0.60 -24.49 0.35
N SER A 171 1.47 -25.09 -0.48
CA SER A 171 2.27 -24.39 -1.50
C SER A 171 1.47 -23.64 -2.59
N MET A 172 0.14 -23.75 -2.58
CA MET A 172 -0.71 -23.18 -3.63
C MET A 172 -2.11 -22.90 -3.13
N SER A 173 -2.27 -21.87 -2.29
CA SER A 173 -3.60 -21.33 -1.97
C SER A 173 -3.95 -20.22 -2.96
N TYR A 174 -4.45 -20.60 -4.14
CA TYR A 174 -5.11 -19.66 -5.04
C TYR A 174 -6.24 -18.99 -4.23
N ARG A 175 -6.12 -17.67 -3.99
CA ARG A 175 -7.06 -16.78 -3.25
C ARG A 175 -6.77 -16.47 -1.78
N SER A 176 -5.60 -16.80 -1.23
CA SER A 176 -5.25 -16.27 0.08
C SER A 176 -4.66 -14.87 -0.08
N GLY A 177 -5.40 -13.83 0.29
CA GLY A 177 -4.84 -12.48 0.37
C GLY A 177 -3.95 -12.39 1.60
N THR A 178 -2.64 -12.25 1.41
CA THR A 178 -1.72 -12.08 2.55
C THR A 178 -1.85 -10.66 3.09
N ARG A 179 -2.02 -10.54 4.41
CA ARG A 179 -2.01 -9.26 5.12
C ARG A 179 -0.85 -9.25 6.11
N THR A 180 -0.07 -8.18 6.10
CA THR A 180 0.96 -7.98 7.11
C THR A 180 0.33 -7.40 8.38
N PHE A 181 0.64 -8.02 9.51
CA PHE A 181 0.29 -7.52 10.82
C PHE A 181 1.56 -7.14 11.55
N ARG A 182 1.62 -5.90 12.06
CA ARG A 182 2.68 -5.44 12.94
C ARG A 182 2.10 -5.32 14.34
N GLU A 183 2.51 -6.20 15.24
CA GLU A 183 2.12 -6.10 16.64
C GLU A 183 2.58 -4.77 17.23
N SER A 184 1.64 -4.01 17.78
CA SER A 184 1.94 -2.90 18.67
C SER A 184 1.97 -3.47 20.08
N LEU A 185 3.16 -3.59 20.67
CA LEU A 185 3.34 -4.03 22.05
C LEU A 185 2.90 -2.92 23.03
N VAL A 186 1.63 -2.54 23.00
CA VAL A 186 1.00 -1.80 24.10
C VAL A 186 0.27 -2.84 24.93
N SER A 187 0.89 -3.24 26.03
CA SER A 187 0.20 -4.06 27.03
C SER A 187 -1.06 -3.31 27.46
N PRO A 188 -2.26 -3.91 27.44
CA PRO A 188 -3.40 -3.31 28.11
C PRO A 188 -3.02 -3.24 29.59
N THR A 189 -2.76 -2.03 30.09
CA THR A 189 -2.57 -1.81 31.52
C THR A 189 -3.86 -2.24 32.19
N SER A 190 -3.82 -3.40 32.84
CA SER A 190 -4.85 -3.80 33.79
C SER A 190 -4.89 -2.71 34.84
N GLY A 191 -5.97 -1.91 34.81
CA GLY A 191 -6.21 -0.88 35.80
C GLY A 191 -6.29 -1.52 37.18
N LYS A 192 -5.19 -1.47 37.93
CA LYS A 192 -5.27 -1.58 39.39
C LYS A 192 -5.96 -0.32 39.85
N THR A 193 -7.25 -0.42 40.13
CA THR A 193 -7.89 0.49 41.07
C THR A 193 -8.44 -0.37 42.19
N ALA A 194 -7.63 -0.50 43.24
CA ALA A 194 -8.11 -0.86 44.56
C ALA A 194 -8.90 0.33 45.11
N PHE A 195 -10.09 0.09 45.64
CA PHE A 195 -10.65 0.87 46.74
C PHE A 195 -11.45 -0.07 47.66
N PHE A 196 -11.43 0.31 48.93
CA PHE A 196 -11.63 -0.44 50.18
C PHE A 196 -12.91 -1.26 50.31
#